data_AF-A0AAD6SU70-F1
#
_entry.id   AF-A0AAD6SU70-F1
#
_cell.length_a   1.000
_cell.length_b   1.000
_cell.length_c   1.000
_cell.angle_alpha   90.00
_cell.angle_beta   90.00
_cell.angle_gamma   90.00
#
_symmetry.space_group_name_H-M   'P 1'
#
loop_
_entity.id
_entity.type
_entity.pdbx_description
1 polymer ?
#
loop_
_entity_poly.entity_id
_entity_poly.type
_entity_poly.pdbx_seq_one_letter_code
_entity_poly.pdbx_strand_id
1 'polypeptide(L)'
;MQLNLISSATVSRSIAEKTELFNTSFDDPVLLPPALATRIPTVLPDPRTTFYGRWIDLIVRLRNMDPNAVRTVTLTPYYAKTLLDASTVAMLTGKISNLHKDDLLDPSPFDNLFPKLAVTEAAPPRYFARYDAASPKDSPLDAPLTSPSAVVDQLATSQRSHNSVSDALASNSPIHIYFMPWDTTMDTRREYRVFCAPTSEYNPRPNRVTAVSQYSWHQPSLLAQLPHEQIEAEMNHLLEGIERIHGEIIAYSVKNDTKESIDKEGFVFDVYVHTGIGEVQLLELNPFGIASGCGSCLFNWVTDAETLYGNKEEIEVRLSI
;
A
#
# COMPACT_ATOMS: atom_id res chain seq x y z
N MET A 1 11.92 -16.07 24.97
CA MET A 1 11.30 -17.02 24.01
C MET A 1 12.00 -16.80 22.68
N GLN A 2 12.86 -17.73 22.27
CA GLN A 2 13.70 -17.58 21.07
C GLN A 2 12.82 -17.59 19.81
N LEU A 3 12.86 -16.49 19.06
CA LEU A 3 12.25 -16.37 17.73
C LEU A 3 13.15 -17.11 16.72
N ASN A 4 12.88 -18.39 16.52
CA ASN A 4 13.41 -19.16 15.38
C ASN A 4 12.51 -18.91 14.17
N LEU A 5 12.76 -17.88 13.36
CA LEU A 5 12.01 -17.70 12.11
C LEU A 5 12.93 -17.13 11.02
N ILE A 6 13.12 -17.96 9.98
CA ILE A 6 13.59 -17.69 8.60
C ILE A 6 15.09 -17.93 8.27
N SER A 7 15.94 -18.36 9.21
CA SER A 7 17.33 -18.75 8.82
C SER A 7 17.46 -20.09 8.02
N SER A 8 16.35 -20.64 7.52
CA SER A 8 16.35 -21.90 6.74
C SER A 8 15.33 -21.94 5.60
N ALA A 9 14.74 -20.80 5.19
CA ALA A 9 13.83 -20.80 4.05
C ALA A 9 14.65 -20.91 2.76
N THR A 10 14.54 -22.02 2.05
CA THR A 10 15.03 -22.10 0.67
C THR A 10 14.27 -21.05 -0.15
N VAL A 11 14.98 -20.25 -0.95
CA VAL A 11 14.38 -19.19 -1.77
C VAL A 11 14.26 -19.71 -3.20
N SER A 12 13.03 -19.79 -3.72
CA SER A 12 12.80 -20.07 -5.13
C SER A 12 12.78 -18.76 -5.92
N ARG A 13 13.52 -18.75 -7.03
CA ARG A 13 13.63 -17.59 -7.92
C ARG A 13 12.94 -17.91 -9.23
N SER A 14 12.03 -17.05 -9.67
CA SER A 14 11.45 -17.12 -11.02
C SER A 14 11.50 -15.76 -11.70
N ILE A 15 11.93 -15.76 -12.97
CA ILE A 15 11.94 -14.60 -13.86
C ILE A 15 10.62 -14.62 -14.64
N ALA A 16 9.91 -13.50 -14.64
CA ALA A 16 8.59 -13.40 -15.23
C ALA A 16 8.67 -12.74 -16.63
N GLU A 17 8.49 -13.51 -17.71
CA GLU A 17 8.65 -13.02 -19.10
C GLU A 17 7.33 -12.57 -19.78
N LYS A 18 6.14 -12.91 -19.23
CA LYS A 18 4.84 -12.61 -19.85
C LYS A 18 3.91 -11.87 -18.88
N THR A 19 3.81 -10.56 -19.03
CA THR A 19 3.15 -9.70 -18.04
C THR A 19 1.62 -9.66 -18.09
N GLU A 20 1.00 -10.20 -19.14
CA GLU A 20 -0.46 -10.12 -19.37
C GLU A 20 -1.31 -10.99 -18.42
N LEU A 21 -0.68 -11.88 -17.64
CA LEU A 21 -1.35 -12.79 -16.72
C LEU A 21 -1.10 -12.45 -15.25
N PHE A 22 -0.43 -11.33 -14.96
CA PHE A 22 -0.04 -10.93 -13.60
C PHE A 22 -0.85 -9.73 -13.11
N ASN A 23 -0.69 -9.44 -11.81
CA ASN A 23 -1.29 -8.30 -11.12
C ASN A 23 -2.82 -8.33 -11.14
N THR A 24 -3.40 -9.48 -10.81
CA THR A 24 -4.84 -9.62 -10.65
C THR A 24 -5.32 -9.12 -9.28
N SER A 25 -6.59 -8.75 -9.19
CA SER A 25 -7.29 -8.27 -7.99
C SER A 25 -8.80 -8.36 -8.21
N PHE A 26 -9.60 -8.41 -7.15
CA PHE A 26 -11.06 -8.51 -7.22
C PHE A 26 -11.57 -9.73 -8.04
N ASP A 27 -10.79 -10.81 -8.06
CA ASP A 27 -11.19 -12.06 -8.71
C ASP A 27 -12.18 -12.84 -7.82
N ASP A 28 -13.05 -13.64 -8.43
CA ASP A 28 -14.00 -14.48 -7.70
C ASP A 28 -13.26 -15.64 -7.01
N PRO A 29 -13.41 -15.83 -5.67
CA PRO A 29 -12.84 -16.97 -4.96
C PRO A 29 -13.18 -18.34 -5.54
N VAL A 30 -14.26 -18.48 -6.32
CA VAL A 30 -14.63 -19.72 -7.02
C VAL A 30 -13.57 -20.16 -8.04
N LEU A 31 -12.73 -19.23 -8.50
CA LEU A 31 -11.65 -19.49 -9.44
C LEU A 31 -10.44 -20.17 -8.78
N LEU A 32 -10.36 -20.17 -7.45
CA LEU A 32 -9.30 -20.88 -6.73
C LEU A 32 -9.34 -22.39 -7.05
N PRO A 33 -8.17 -23.06 -7.11
CA PRO A 33 -8.11 -24.51 -7.24
C PRO A 33 -9.04 -25.21 -6.22
N PRO A 34 -9.78 -26.26 -6.59
CA PRO A 34 -10.76 -26.89 -5.68
C PRO A 34 -10.17 -27.34 -4.32
N ALA A 35 -8.90 -27.75 -4.33
CA ALA A 35 -8.15 -28.11 -3.12
C ALA A 35 -7.95 -26.94 -2.15
N LEU A 36 -7.95 -25.70 -2.67
CA LEU A 36 -7.80 -24.45 -1.93
C LEU A 36 -9.15 -23.79 -1.62
N ALA A 37 -10.09 -23.81 -2.56
CA ALA A 37 -11.41 -23.18 -2.43
C ALA A 37 -12.24 -23.72 -1.25
N THR A 38 -11.99 -24.96 -0.84
CA THR A 38 -12.66 -25.60 0.31
C THR A 38 -11.98 -25.34 1.66
N ARG A 39 -10.76 -24.78 1.66
CA ARG A 39 -9.86 -24.74 2.83
C ARG A 39 -9.38 -23.34 3.20
N ILE A 40 -9.49 -22.38 2.28
CA ILE A 40 -9.21 -20.97 2.53
C ILE A 40 -10.53 -20.30 2.91
N PRO A 41 -10.56 -19.43 3.93
CA PRO A 41 -11.72 -18.59 4.21
C PRO A 41 -12.10 -17.80 2.94
N THR A 42 -13.30 -18.07 2.40
CA THR A 42 -13.86 -17.32 1.25
C THR A 42 -14.39 -15.94 1.65
N VAL A 43 -14.26 -15.59 2.94
CA VAL A 43 -14.69 -14.31 3.48
C VAL A 43 -13.70 -13.24 3.04
N LEU A 44 -14.21 -12.19 2.40
CA LEU A 44 -13.42 -10.99 2.11
C LEU A 44 -12.75 -10.50 3.40
N PRO A 45 -11.42 -10.28 3.40
CA PRO A 45 -10.75 -9.68 4.55
C PRO A 45 -11.39 -8.33 4.87
N ASP A 46 -11.49 -8.00 6.16
CA ASP A 46 -12.00 -6.71 6.57
C ASP A 46 -10.93 -5.65 6.25
N PRO A 47 -11.16 -4.72 5.31
CA PRO A 47 -10.12 -3.78 4.93
C PRO A 47 -9.66 -2.89 6.11
N ARG A 48 -10.48 -2.75 7.16
CA ARG A 48 -10.15 -1.98 8.37
C ARG A 48 -8.98 -2.56 9.18
N THR A 49 -8.61 -3.82 8.95
CA THR A 49 -7.44 -4.45 9.58
C THR A 49 -6.14 -3.86 9.03
N THR A 50 -6.15 -3.35 7.79
CA THR A 50 -4.99 -2.84 7.08
C THR A 50 -5.07 -1.35 6.74
N PHE A 51 -6.14 -0.66 7.16
CA PHE A 51 -6.29 0.79 7.02
C PHE A 51 -5.06 1.56 7.49
N TYR A 52 -4.60 2.48 6.63
CA TYR A 52 -3.36 3.22 6.83
C TYR A 52 -3.26 3.90 8.20
N GLY A 53 -4.32 4.55 8.67
CA GLY A 53 -4.35 5.24 9.96
C GLY A 53 -4.07 4.35 11.16
N ARG A 54 -4.37 3.05 11.08
CA ARG A 54 -4.07 2.08 12.14
C ARG A 54 -2.56 1.81 12.25
N TRP A 55 -1.84 1.93 11.14
CA TRP A 55 -0.44 1.55 11.00
C TRP A 55 0.50 2.75 10.83
N ILE A 56 -0.03 3.97 10.75
CA ILE A 56 0.74 5.18 10.45
C ILE A 56 1.90 5.41 11.44
N ASP A 57 1.68 5.18 12.74
CA ASP A 57 2.71 5.32 13.76
C ASP A 57 3.87 4.33 13.56
N LEU A 58 3.53 3.09 13.16
CA LEU A 58 4.51 2.07 12.82
C LEU A 58 5.30 2.48 11.56
N ILE A 59 4.59 2.93 10.52
CA ILE A 59 5.16 3.33 9.23
C ILE A 59 6.13 4.50 9.43
N VAL A 60 5.70 5.56 10.11
CA VAL A 60 6.54 6.73 10.43
C VAL A 60 7.80 6.31 11.17
N ARG A 61 7.66 5.47 12.21
CA ARG A 61 8.79 4.99 13.00
C ARG A 61 9.76 4.17 12.17
N LEU A 62 9.28 3.21 11.38
CA LEU A 62 10.13 2.34 10.55
C LEU A 62 10.76 3.07 9.35
N ARG A 63 10.25 4.25 9.01
CA ARG A 63 10.85 5.15 8.03
C ARG A 63 11.80 6.18 8.65
N ASN A 64 12.03 6.13 9.96
CA ASN A 64 12.83 7.11 10.71
C ASN A 64 12.35 8.56 10.46
N MET A 65 11.04 8.76 10.31
CA MET A 65 10.43 10.07 10.08
C MET A 65 10.09 10.75 11.40
N ASP A 66 10.13 12.09 11.42
CA ASP A 66 9.53 12.86 12.51
C ASP A 66 8.02 12.56 12.57
N PRO A 67 7.47 12.13 13.72
CA PRO A 67 6.03 11.90 13.89
C PRO A 67 5.15 13.10 13.53
N ASN A 68 5.69 14.31 13.63
CA ASN A 68 4.96 15.52 13.26
C ASN A 68 5.07 15.86 11.77
N ALA A 69 5.86 15.13 10.99
CA ALA A 69 6.01 15.39 9.56
C ALA A 69 4.78 14.98 8.76
N VAL A 70 4.04 13.97 9.25
CA VAL A 70 2.78 13.55 8.65
C VAL A 70 1.64 14.45 9.13
N ARG A 71 0.86 14.98 8.19
CA ARG A 71 -0.31 15.81 8.51
C ARG A 71 -1.59 15.05 8.21
N THR A 72 -2.55 15.11 9.13
CA THR A 72 -3.87 14.52 8.92
C THR A 72 -4.90 15.63 8.82
N VAL A 73 -5.69 15.62 7.75
CA VAL A 73 -6.86 16.49 7.60
C VAL A 73 -8.12 15.63 7.66
N THR A 74 -9.07 16.05 8.48
CA THR A 74 -10.38 15.41 8.59
C THR A 74 -11.40 16.24 7.82
N LEU A 75 -12.03 15.66 6.81
CA LEU A 75 -13.08 16.35 6.07
C LEU A 75 -14.37 16.40 6.89
N THR A 76 -15.05 17.55 6.85
CA THR A 76 -16.41 17.64 7.37
C THR A 76 -17.39 16.94 6.42
N PRO A 77 -18.55 16.45 6.90
CA PRO A 77 -19.56 15.87 6.02
C PRO A 77 -20.05 16.84 4.95
N TYR A 78 -20.02 18.15 5.22
CA TYR A 78 -20.36 19.17 4.24
C TYR A 78 -19.32 19.22 3.12
N TYR A 79 -18.04 19.36 3.46
CA TYR A 79 -16.95 19.41 2.48
C TYR A 79 -16.89 18.13 1.63
N ALA A 80 -17.08 16.98 2.28
CA ALA A 80 -17.10 15.68 1.61
C ALA A 80 -18.21 15.58 0.55
N LYS A 81 -19.41 16.08 0.84
CA LYS A 81 -20.52 16.11 -0.13
C LYS A 81 -20.22 17.03 -1.30
N THR A 82 -19.73 18.25 -1.04
CA THR A 82 -19.30 19.18 -2.10
C THR A 82 -18.21 18.57 -2.98
N LEU A 83 -17.27 17.84 -2.39
CA LEU A 83 -16.22 17.14 -3.12
C LEU A 83 -16.78 16.03 -4.02
N LEU A 84 -17.75 15.24 -3.53
CA LEU A 84 -18.43 14.22 -4.34
C LEU A 84 -19.22 14.83 -5.51
N ASP A 85 -19.94 15.92 -5.26
CA ASP A 85 -20.69 16.63 -6.28
C ASP A 85 -19.76 17.12 -7.39
N ALA A 86 -18.63 17.73 -7.02
CA ALA A 86 -17.58 18.14 -7.95
C ALA A 86 -16.99 16.96 -8.74
N SER A 87 -16.84 15.80 -8.09
CA SER A 87 -16.21 14.61 -8.68
C SER A 87 -17.03 13.99 -9.81
N THR A 88 -18.37 14.14 -9.79
CA THR A 88 -19.31 13.50 -10.74
C THR A 88 -18.92 13.73 -12.20
N VAL A 89 -18.48 14.95 -12.54
CA VAL A 89 -18.01 15.30 -13.90
C VAL A 89 -16.48 15.33 -13.96
N ALA A 90 -15.81 15.68 -12.87
CA ALA A 90 -14.36 15.85 -12.85
C ALA A 90 -13.60 14.54 -13.09
N MET A 91 -14.08 13.39 -12.61
CA MET A 91 -13.44 12.09 -12.87
C MET A 91 -13.43 11.71 -14.35
N LEU A 92 -14.47 12.11 -15.10
CA LEU A 92 -14.56 11.81 -16.55
C LEU A 92 -13.77 12.81 -17.39
N THR A 93 -13.72 14.07 -16.96
CA THR A 93 -13.16 15.18 -17.76
C THR A 93 -11.75 15.59 -17.34
N GLY A 94 -11.29 15.12 -16.18
CA GLY A 94 -10.06 15.57 -15.52
C GLY A 94 -10.12 17.03 -15.06
N LYS A 95 -11.30 17.66 -15.01
CA LYS A 95 -11.46 19.09 -14.71
C LYS A 95 -12.64 19.36 -13.79
N ILE A 96 -12.40 20.20 -12.79
CA ILE A 96 -13.44 20.73 -11.91
C ILE A 96 -13.99 22.04 -12.51
N SER A 97 -15.31 22.29 -12.38
CA SER A 97 -15.89 23.58 -12.76
C SER A 97 -15.46 24.69 -11.80
N ASN A 98 -15.38 25.94 -12.28
CA ASN A 98 -14.97 27.07 -11.44
C ASN A 98 -15.86 27.25 -10.21
N LEU A 99 -17.19 27.05 -10.36
CA LEU A 99 -18.12 27.12 -9.24
C LEU A 99 -17.76 26.15 -8.11
N HIS A 100 -17.53 24.87 -8.43
CA HIS A 100 -17.13 23.88 -7.43
C HIS A 100 -15.73 24.17 -6.87
N LYS A 101 -14.82 24.75 -7.67
CA LYS A 101 -13.50 25.15 -7.17
C LYS A 101 -13.62 26.25 -6.12
N ASP A 102 -14.44 27.26 -6.36
CA ASP A 102 -14.67 28.35 -5.42
C ASP A 102 -15.26 27.79 -4.10
N ASP A 103 -16.27 26.92 -4.19
CA ASP A 103 -16.89 26.27 -3.01
C ASP A 103 -15.92 25.38 -2.21
N LEU A 104 -14.93 24.76 -2.87
CA LEU A 104 -13.96 23.85 -2.24
C LEU A 104 -12.69 24.56 -1.73
N LEU A 105 -12.47 25.82 -2.12
CA LEU A 105 -11.30 26.60 -1.77
C LEU A 105 -11.57 27.74 -0.77
N ASP A 106 -12.83 28.15 -0.57
CA ASP A 106 -13.19 29.24 0.35
C ASP A 106 -14.28 28.84 1.37
N PRO A 107 -13.94 28.38 2.59
CA PRO A 107 -12.60 28.09 3.10
C PRO A 107 -12.13 26.65 2.76
N SER A 108 -10.83 26.49 2.49
CA SER A 108 -10.24 25.16 2.26
C SER A 108 -9.76 24.52 3.57
N PRO A 109 -10.08 23.25 3.85
CA PRO A 109 -9.50 22.53 4.99
C PRO A 109 -7.99 22.29 4.83
N PHE A 110 -7.43 22.56 3.64
CA PHE A 110 -6.04 22.34 3.30
C PHE A 110 -5.16 23.59 3.44
N ASP A 111 -5.74 24.75 3.78
CA ASP A 111 -5.01 26.03 3.84
C ASP A 111 -3.81 25.99 4.81
N ASN A 112 -3.94 25.25 5.92
CA ASN A 112 -2.87 25.14 6.91
C ASN A 112 -1.74 24.17 6.50
N LEU A 113 -1.91 23.38 5.45
CA LEU A 113 -0.86 22.49 4.93
C LEU A 113 0.21 23.26 4.15
N PHE A 114 -0.21 24.36 3.52
CA PHE A 114 0.59 25.17 2.61
C PHE A 114 0.64 26.61 3.12
N PRO A 115 1.45 26.90 4.15
CA PRO A 115 1.57 28.25 4.65
C PRO A 115 1.91 29.20 3.51
N LYS A 116 1.14 30.29 3.38
CA LYS A 116 1.35 31.35 2.40
C LYS A 116 2.71 32.00 2.67
N LEU A 117 3.76 31.50 2.02
CA LEU A 117 5.14 32.00 2.01
C LEU A 117 5.55 32.71 3.32
N ALA A 118 6.16 31.99 4.25
CA ALA A 118 7.10 32.67 5.14
C ALA A 118 8.16 33.33 4.23
N VAL A 119 8.58 34.56 4.58
CA VAL A 119 9.55 35.41 3.84
C VAL A 119 10.97 34.78 3.82
N THR A 120 11.09 33.47 4.04
CA THR A 120 12.34 32.73 4.08
C THR A 120 12.52 31.92 2.80
N GLU A 121 13.78 31.75 2.37
CA GLU A 121 14.21 31.06 1.15
C GLU A 121 13.88 29.54 1.10
N ALA A 122 13.03 29.04 2.00
CA ALA A 122 12.67 27.63 2.05
C ALA A 122 11.64 27.30 0.95
N ALA A 123 11.90 26.23 0.20
CA ALA A 123 10.93 25.69 -0.76
C ALA A 123 9.59 25.36 -0.07
N PRO A 124 8.45 25.57 -0.74
CA PRO A 124 7.15 25.25 -0.16
C PRO A 124 7.04 23.75 0.16
N PRO A 125 6.26 23.37 1.19
CA PRO A 125 6.08 21.97 1.53
C PRO A 125 5.41 21.23 0.38
N ARG A 126 5.84 19.99 0.17
CA ARG A 126 5.40 19.10 -0.90
C ARG A 126 4.88 17.82 -0.26
N TYR A 127 3.71 17.35 -0.68
CA TYR A 127 3.09 16.18 -0.07
C TYR A 127 2.65 15.12 -1.08
N PHE A 128 2.62 13.88 -0.59
CA PHE A 128 1.84 12.78 -1.14
C PHE A 128 0.60 12.59 -0.25
N ALA A 129 -0.60 12.58 -0.84
CA ALA A 129 -1.85 12.39 -0.10
C ALA A 129 -2.39 10.97 -0.26
N ARG A 130 -3.05 10.46 0.78
CA ARG A 130 -3.80 9.20 0.74
C ARG A 130 -4.93 9.14 1.76
N TYR A 131 -5.90 8.28 1.49
CA TYR A 131 -6.88 7.82 2.46
C TYR A 131 -6.39 6.54 3.16
N ASP A 132 -7.23 6.00 4.04
CA ASP A 132 -6.98 4.72 4.70
C ASP A 132 -6.85 3.55 3.71
N ALA A 133 -7.77 3.45 2.76
CA ALA A 133 -7.87 2.33 1.83
C ALA A 133 -7.06 2.53 0.54
N ALA A 134 -6.83 3.78 0.12
CA ALA A 134 -6.20 4.04 -1.17
C ALA A 134 -5.56 5.43 -1.26
N SER A 135 -4.57 5.53 -2.14
CA SER A 135 -4.07 6.82 -2.63
C SER A 135 -4.78 7.20 -3.94
N PRO A 136 -5.07 8.49 -4.19
CA PRO A 136 -5.79 8.97 -5.39
C PRO A 136 -4.88 9.02 -6.63
N LYS A 137 -4.13 7.94 -6.89
CA LYS A 137 -3.13 7.84 -7.98
C LYS A 137 -3.75 7.70 -9.39
N ASP A 138 -5.07 7.52 -9.47
CA ASP A 138 -5.85 7.45 -10.70
C ASP A 138 -6.34 8.82 -11.18
N SER A 139 -6.04 9.89 -10.43
CA SER A 139 -6.21 11.27 -10.89
C SER A 139 -5.18 11.59 -11.99
N PRO A 140 -5.52 12.44 -12.98
CA PRO A 140 -4.57 12.96 -13.97
C PRO A 140 -3.50 13.89 -13.35
N LEU A 141 -3.71 14.37 -12.12
CA LEU A 141 -2.74 15.13 -11.37
C LEU A 141 -1.89 14.21 -10.50
N ASP A 142 -0.59 14.18 -10.81
CA ASP A 142 0.41 13.43 -10.05
C ASP A 142 0.93 14.20 -8.82
N ALA A 143 1.48 13.43 -7.89
CA ALA A 143 2.25 13.98 -6.77
C ALA A 143 3.61 14.54 -7.26
N PRO A 144 4.21 15.50 -6.53
CA PRO A 144 3.74 16.03 -5.25
C PRO A 144 2.73 17.16 -5.36
N LEU A 145 1.86 17.21 -4.36
CA LEU A 145 0.91 18.29 -4.11
C LEU A 145 1.64 19.48 -3.47
N THR A 146 1.41 20.66 -4.01
CA THR A 146 2.13 21.90 -3.64
C THR A 146 1.21 23.06 -3.24
N SER A 147 -0.11 22.87 -3.30
CA SER A 147 -1.10 23.90 -2.95
C SER A 147 -2.45 23.28 -2.59
N PRO A 148 -3.35 24.01 -1.90
CA PRO A 148 -4.73 23.58 -1.66
C PRO A 148 -5.48 23.24 -2.95
N SER A 149 -5.31 24.04 -4.01
CA SER A 149 -5.92 23.77 -5.32
C SER A 149 -5.44 22.45 -5.91
N ALA A 150 -4.15 22.13 -5.81
CA ALA A 150 -3.63 20.85 -6.30
C ALA A 150 -4.22 19.67 -5.52
N VAL A 151 -4.41 19.81 -4.20
CA VAL A 151 -5.10 18.79 -3.39
C VAL A 151 -6.53 18.61 -3.88
N VAL A 152 -7.30 19.69 -4.00
CA VAL A 152 -8.70 19.65 -4.47
C VAL A 152 -8.80 19.03 -5.86
N ASP A 153 -7.94 19.44 -6.79
CA ASP A 153 -7.89 18.90 -8.15
C ASP A 153 -7.62 17.39 -8.14
N GLN A 154 -6.63 16.90 -7.38
CA GLN A 154 -6.35 15.46 -7.30
C GLN A 154 -7.50 14.68 -6.66
N LEU A 155 -8.08 15.18 -5.57
CA LEU A 155 -9.13 14.48 -4.85
C LEU A 155 -10.43 14.42 -5.67
N ALA A 156 -10.82 15.47 -6.38
CA ALA A 156 -12.07 15.49 -7.14
C ALA A 156 -11.99 14.72 -8.47
N THR A 157 -10.78 14.52 -9.01
CA THR A 157 -10.58 13.84 -10.30
C THR A 157 -10.21 12.36 -10.15
N SER A 158 -10.15 11.83 -8.92
CA SER A 158 -9.82 10.44 -8.61
C SER A 158 -11.06 9.61 -8.26
N GLN A 159 -11.24 8.48 -8.94
CA GLN A 159 -12.29 7.50 -8.59
C GLN A 159 -12.01 6.85 -7.24
N ARG A 160 -10.75 6.58 -6.91
CA ARG A 160 -10.35 6.05 -5.60
C ARG A 160 -10.71 7.00 -4.45
N SER A 161 -10.54 8.30 -4.67
CA SER A 161 -10.97 9.34 -3.73
C SER A 161 -12.49 9.36 -3.59
N HIS A 162 -13.23 9.38 -4.70
CA HIS A 162 -14.69 9.32 -4.69
C HIS A 162 -15.22 8.13 -3.89
N ASN A 163 -14.69 6.92 -4.14
CA ASN A 163 -15.09 5.71 -3.42
C ASN A 163 -14.78 5.83 -1.91
N SER A 164 -13.57 6.28 -1.55
CA SER A 164 -13.18 6.43 -0.14
C SER A 164 -14.09 7.40 0.61
N VAL A 165 -14.46 8.52 -0.01
CA VAL A 165 -15.34 9.54 0.58
C VAL A 165 -16.78 9.03 0.67
N SER A 166 -17.28 8.39 -0.39
CA SER A 166 -18.63 7.80 -0.44
C SER A 166 -18.81 6.72 0.63
N ASP A 167 -17.87 5.79 0.75
CA ASP A 167 -17.91 4.68 1.71
C ASP A 167 -17.86 5.19 3.15
N ALA A 168 -17.04 6.21 3.41
CA ALA A 168 -16.96 6.84 4.74
C ALA A 168 -18.25 7.59 5.10
N LEU A 169 -18.86 8.31 4.16
CA LEU A 169 -20.17 8.95 4.38
C LEU A 169 -21.28 7.92 4.62
N ALA A 170 -21.32 6.85 3.82
CA ALA A 170 -22.31 5.78 3.94
C ALA A 170 -22.21 5.04 5.28
N SER A 171 -20.99 4.84 5.77
CA SER A 171 -20.71 4.18 7.06
C SER A 171 -20.66 5.13 8.25
N ASN A 172 -20.89 6.44 8.04
CA ASN A 172 -20.75 7.50 9.05
C ASN A 172 -19.39 7.46 9.78
N SER A 173 -18.33 7.14 9.04
CA SER A 173 -16.96 7.08 9.52
C SER A 173 -16.24 8.41 9.28
N PRO A 174 -15.25 8.78 10.11
CA PRO A 174 -14.38 9.93 9.84
C PRO A 174 -13.67 9.80 8.49
N ILE A 175 -13.55 10.92 7.77
CA ILE A 175 -12.88 10.98 6.47
C ILE A 175 -11.51 11.60 6.67
N HIS A 176 -10.50 10.76 6.89
CA HIS A 176 -9.13 11.20 7.08
C HIS A 176 -8.34 11.17 5.76
N ILE A 177 -7.58 12.24 5.53
CA ILE A 177 -6.57 12.30 4.48
C ILE A 177 -5.22 12.52 5.16
N TYR A 178 -4.29 11.61 4.88
CA TYR A 178 -2.93 11.64 5.39
C TYR A 178 -2.01 12.24 4.32
N PHE A 179 -1.26 13.26 4.71
CA PHE A 179 -0.29 13.96 3.88
C PHE A 179 1.11 13.61 4.37
N MET A 180 1.77 12.75 3.60
CA MET A 180 3.16 12.37 3.80
C MET A 180 4.07 13.39 3.10
N PRO A 181 5.16 13.86 3.74
CA PRO A 181 6.18 14.65 3.05
C PRO A 181 6.66 13.96 1.78
N TRP A 182 6.83 14.73 0.71
CA TRP A 182 7.33 14.23 -0.55
C TRP A 182 8.81 13.85 -0.43
N ASP A 183 9.10 12.58 -0.70
CA ASP A 183 10.46 12.06 -0.73
C ASP A 183 10.93 11.95 -2.19
N THR A 184 11.82 12.86 -2.59
CA THR A 184 12.38 12.90 -3.95
C THR A 184 13.29 11.72 -4.26
N THR A 185 13.67 10.93 -3.25
CA THR A 185 14.54 9.77 -3.43
C THR A 185 13.75 8.50 -3.78
N MET A 186 12.42 8.50 -3.58
CA MET A 186 11.59 7.33 -3.85
C MET A 186 11.59 6.98 -5.34
N ASP A 187 11.99 5.74 -5.63
CA ASP A 187 11.95 5.10 -6.94
C ASP A 187 11.11 3.83 -6.83
N THR A 188 9.98 3.79 -7.52
CA THR A 188 9.01 2.68 -7.43
C THR A 188 9.57 1.35 -7.93
N ARG A 189 10.72 1.34 -8.61
CA ARG A 189 11.44 0.10 -9.00
C ARG A 189 12.16 -0.55 -7.82
N ARG A 190 12.29 0.15 -6.69
CA ARG A 190 12.85 -0.34 -5.42
C ARG A 190 11.76 -0.66 -4.40
N GLU A 191 10.50 -0.62 -4.82
CA GLU A 191 9.35 -1.03 -4.03
C GLU A 191 9.06 -2.51 -4.27
N TYR A 192 8.75 -3.22 -3.19
CA TYR A 192 8.42 -4.64 -3.19
C TYR A 192 7.15 -4.90 -2.40
N ARG A 193 6.32 -5.79 -2.91
CA ARG A 193 5.10 -6.27 -2.29
C ARG A 193 5.35 -7.62 -1.63
N VAL A 194 5.05 -7.71 -0.34
CA VAL A 194 5.30 -8.89 0.49
C VAL A 194 3.98 -9.52 0.92
N PHE A 195 3.86 -10.83 0.74
CA PHE A 195 2.63 -11.57 0.99
C PHE A 195 2.74 -12.36 2.30
N CYS A 196 1.84 -12.12 3.24
CA CYS A 196 1.70 -12.85 4.50
C CYS A 196 0.38 -13.62 4.50
N ALA A 197 0.46 -14.94 4.31
CA ALA A 197 -0.73 -15.77 4.17
C ALA A 197 -1.52 -15.87 5.49
N PRO A 198 -2.87 -15.93 5.42
CA PRO A 198 -3.70 -16.22 6.57
C PRO A 198 -3.40 -17.60 7.17
N THR A 199 -3.77 -17.76 8.44
CA THR A 199 -3.84 -19.08 9.07
C THR A 199 -4.98 -19.86 8.45
N SER A 200 -4.71 -21.08 8.02
CA SER A 200 -5.73 -22.00 7.52
C SER A 200 -5.30 -23.43 7.79
N GLU A 201 -6.18 -24.39 7.47
CA GLU A 201 -5.79 -25.81 7.44
C GLU A 201 -4.62 -26.06 6.46
N TYR A 202 -4.45 -25.19 5.47
CA TYR A 202 -3.41 -25.27 4.45
C TYR A 202 -2.11 -24.55 4.83
N ASN A 203 -2.21 -23.54 5.70
CA ASN A 203 -1.07 -22.83 6.26
C ASN A 203 -1.23 -22.75 7.79
N PRO A 204 -0.73 -23.75 8.55
CA PRO A 204 -0.82 -23.75 10.00
C PRO A 204 0.09 -22.71 10.66
N ARG A 205 0.97 -22.04 9.90
CA ARG A 205 1.90 -21.01 10.40
C ARG A 205 1.31 -19.61 10.10
N PRO A 206 0.64 -18.94 11.07
CA PRO A 206 0.06 -17.61 10.87
C PRO A 206 1.07 -16.61 10.30
N ASN A 207 0.63 -15.80 9.35
CA ASN A 207 1.32 -14.62 8.81
C ASN A 207 2.72 -14.88 8.27
N ARG A 208 3.08 -16.12 7.96
CA ARG A 208 4.36 -16.41 7.34
C ARG A 208 4.47 -15.65 6.02
N VAL A 209 5.61 -15.02 5.78
CA VAL A 209 5.97 -14.48 4.46
C VAL A 209 6.05 -15.64 3.48
N THR A 210 5.24 -15.61 2.43
CA THR A 210 5.17 -16.67 1.42
C THR A 210 5.78 -16.25 0.09
N ALA A 211 5.69 -14.97 -0.25
CA ALA A 211 6.16 -14.45 -1.52
C ALA A 211 6.58 -12.98 -1.42
N VAL A 212 7.47 -12.58 -2.33
CA VAL A 212 7.88 -11.19 -2.54
C VAL A 212 7.85 -10.88 -4.03
N SER A 213 7.26 -9.75 -4.39
CA SER A 213 7.14 -9.30 -5.77
C SER A 213 7.70 -7.90 -5.96
N GLN A 214 8.43 -7.66 -7.04
CA GLN A 214 8.69 -6.28 -7.49
C GLN A 214 7.36 -5.56 -7.73
N TYR A 215 7.17 -4.39 -7.12
CA TYR A 215 5.92 -3.65 -7.21
C TYR A 215 5.65 -3.13 -8.63
N SER A 216 6.64 -2.43 -9.20
CA SER A 216 6.59 -1.90 -10.58
C SER A 216 6.83 -3.02 -11.60
N TRP A 217 5.92 -4.00 -11.64
CA TRP A 217 6.02 -5.23 -12.43
C TRP A 217 6.21 -5.01 -13.94
N HIS A 218 5.72 -3.90 -14.46
CA HIS A 218 5.84 -3.50 -15.87
C HIS A 218 7.20 -2.88 -16.22
N GLN A 219 8.10 -2.68 -15.24
CA GLN A 219 9.42 -2.10 -15.44
C GLN A 219 10.51 -3.13 -15.10
N PRO A 220 11.65 -3.12 -15.80
CA PRO A 220 12.80 -3.94 -15.44
C PRO A 220 13.26 -3.70 -14.00
N SER A 221 13.55 -4.77 -13.28
CA SER A 221 14.12 -4.70 -11.94
C SER A 221 15.51 -4.08 -11.98
N LEU A 222 15.80 -3.20 -11.02
CA LEU A 222 17.17 -2.72 -10.80
C LEU A 222 18.10 -3.85 -10.32
N LEU A 223 17.56 -4.84 -9.60
CA LEU A 223 18.33 -6.00 -9.16
C LEU A 223 18.67 -6.93 -10.34
N ALA A 224 17.72 -7.16 -11.25
CA ALA A 224 17.97 -8.04 -12.41
C ALA A 224 19.07 -7.53 -13.36
N GLN A 225 19.43 -6.24 -13.26
CA GLN A 225 20.50 -5.62 -14.03
C GLN A 225 21.89 -5.76 -13.39
N LEU A 226 21.97 -6.26 -12.16
CA LEU A 226 23.24 -6.42 -11.43
C LEU A 226 23.97 -7.72 -11.83
N PRO A 227 25.30 -7.80 -11.63
CA PRO A 227 26.03 -9.06 -11.70
C PRO A 227 25.46 -10.09 -10.72
N HIS A 228 25.48 -11.38 -11.09
CA HIS A 228 24.85 -12.46 -10.30
C HIS A 228 25.27 -12.48 -8.82
N GLU A 229 26.55 -12.24 -8.54
CA GLU A 229 27.11 -12.18 -7.19
C GLU A 229 26.55 -11.02 -6.35
N GLN A 230 26.19 -9.89 -6.98
CA GLN A 230 25.59 -8.74 -6.31
C GLN A 230 24.09 -8.92 -6.10
N ILE A 231 23.41 -9.63 -7.02
CA ILE A 231 21.98 -9.95 -6.89
C ILE A 231 21.73 -10.70 -5.58
N GLU A 232 22.56 -11.69 -5.25
CA GLU A 232 22.39 -12.48 -4.04
C GLU A 232 22.55 -11.64 -2.77
N ALA A 233 23.58 -10.79 -2.71
CA ALA A 233 23.81 -9.91 -1.57
C ALA A 233 22.64 -8.92 -1.36
N GLU A 234 22.20 -8.26 -2.43
CA GLU A 234 21.08 -7.30 -2.38
C GLU A 234 19.75 -7.99 -2.04
N MET A 235 19.54 -9.21 -2.53
CA MET A 235 18.35 -10.00 -2.22
C MET A 235 18.33 -10.43 -0.75
N ASN A 236 19.46 -10.89 -0.22
CA ASN A 236 19.56 -11.26 1.20
C ASN A 236 19.30 -10.03 2.09
N HIS A 237 19.88 -8.88 1.74
CA HIS A 237 19.62 -7.62 2.44
C HIS A 237 18.13 -7.22 2.41
N LEU A 238 17.47 -7.35 1.26
CA LEU A 238 16.03 -7.13 1.13
C LEU A 238 15.23 -8.06 2.06
N LEU A 239 15.54 -9.37 2.03
CA LEU A 239 14.84 -10.37 2.84
C LEU A 239 15.04 -10.12 4.34
N GLU A 240 16.26 -9.87 4.80
CA GLU A 240 16.55 -9.51 6.20
C GLU A 240 15.75 -8.28 6.66
N GLY A 241 15.65 -7.27 5.79
CA GLY A 241 14.84 -6.08 6.06
C GLY A 241 13.34 -6.38 6.13
N ILE A 242 12.83 -7.23 5.23
CA ILE A 242 11.44 -7.71 5.23
C ILE A 242 11.12 -8.47 6.52
N GLU A 243 12.00 -9.36 6.95
CA GLU A 243 11.84 -10.15 8.18
C GLU A 243 11.74 -9.27 9.42
N ARG A 244 12.64 -8.28 9.50
CA ARG A 244 12.62 -7.28 10.58
C ARG A 244 11.30 -6.51 10.60
N ILE A 245 10.86 -5.99 9.45
CA ILE A 245 9.59 -5.25 9.34
C ILE A 245 8.41 -6.14 9.69
N HIS A 246 8.40 -7.39 9.21
CA HIS A 246 7.37 -8.36 9.54
C HIS A 246 7.29 -8.59 11.05
N GLY A 247 8.43 -8.80 11.73
CA GLY A 247 8.49 -8.93 13.19
C GLY A 247 7.93 -7.71 13.92
N GLU A 248 8.21 -6.51 13.43
CA GLU A 248 7.68 -5.25 13.96
C GLU A 248 6.17 -5.09 13.75
N ILE A 249 5.63 -5.52 12.60
CA ILE A 249 4.19 -5.57 12.32
C ILE A 249 3.49 -6.51 13.31
N ILE A 250 4.04 -7.71 13.53
CA ILE A 250 3.48 -8.68 14.47
C ILE A 250 3.52 -8.16 15.91
N ALA A 251 4.64 -7.56 16.34
CA ALA A 251 4.74 -6.98 17.67
C ALA A 251 3.76 -5.81 17.85
N TYR A 252 3.62 -4.95 16.83
CA TYR A 252 2.68 -3.84 16.84
C TYR A 252 1.23 -4.31 16.88
N SER A 253 0.89 -5.41 16.17
CA SER A 253 -0.48 -5.92 16.15
C SER A 253 -0.92 -6.51 17.48
N VAL A 254 0.00 -7.16 18.21
CA VAL A 254 -0.24 -7.63 19.59
C VAL A 254 -0.50 -6.44 20.51
N LYS A 255 0.32 -5.38 20.41
CA LYS A 255 0.17 -4.17 21.24
C LYS A 255 -1.15 -3.44 20.98
N ASN A 256 -1.66 -3.48 19.76
CA ASN A 256 -2.86 -2.74 19.32
C ASN A 256 -4.10 -3.64 19.14
N ASP A 257 -4.11 -4.83 19.74
CA ASP A 257 -5.25 -5.76 19.75
C ASP A 257 -5.82 -6.08 18.35
N THR A 258 -4.91 -6.33 17.40
CA THR A 258 -5.24 -6.66 16.00
C THR A 258 -4.63 -7.97 15.53
N LYS A 259 -3.88 -8.65 16.41
CA LYS A 259 -3.17 -9.90 16.11
C LYS A 259 -4.11 -10.99 15.59
N GLU A 260 -5.25 -11.19 16.23
CA GLU A 260 -6.23 -12.20 15.81
C GLU A 260 -6.75 -11.93 14.40
N SER A 261 -7.11 -10.68 14.10
CA SER A 261 -7.62 -10.30 12.78
C SER A 261 -6.56 -10.52 11.69
N ILE A 262 -5.32 -10.06 11.89
CA ILE A 262 -4.26 -10.26 10.89
C ILE A 262 -3.89 -11.75 10.74
N ASP A 263 -3.91 -12.54 11.83
CA ASP A 263 -3.65 -13.98 11.77
C ASP A 263 -4.68 -14.72 10.94
N LYS A 264 -5.95 -14.32 11.07
CA LYS A 264 -7.08 -14.96 10.40
C LYS A 264 -7.19 -14.53 8.95
N GLU A 265 -6.97 -13.26 8.65
CA GLU A 265 -7.20 -12.67 7.33
C GLU A 265 -5.96 -12.67 6.45
N GLY A 266 -4.76 -12.76 7.06
CA GLY A 266 -3.51 -12.47 6.37
C GLY A 266 -3.40 -11.00 6.02
N PHE A 267 -2.26 -10.61 5.47
CA PHE A 267 -2.06 -9.25 4.97
C PHE A 267 -0.99 -9.22 3.89
N VAL A 268 -0.96 -8.13 3.16
CA VAL A 268 0.12 -7.78 2.24
C VAL A 268 0.76 -6.51 2.76
N PHE A 269 2.07 -6.36 2.66
CA PHE A 269 2.72 -5.10 2.99
C PHE A 269 3.74 -4.71 1.93
N ASP A 270 3.81 -3.41 1.66
CA ASP A 270 4.73 -2.87 0.68
C ASP A 270 5.94 -2.27 1.40
N VAL A 271 7.13 -2.59 0.90
CA VAL A 271 8.41 -2.10 1.41
C VAL A 271 9.18 -1.35 0.34
N TYR A 272 10.02 -0.41 0.75
CA TYR A 272 10.91 0.35 -0.12
C TYR A 272 12.36 0.20 0.34
N VAL A 273 13.28 -0.05 -0.59
CA VAL A 273 14.73 -0.07 -0.31
C VAL A 273 15.30 1.33 -0.55
N HIS A 274 15.57 2.06 0.53
CA HIS A 274 15.97 3.46 0.47
C HIS A 274 17.40 3.64 -0.06
N THR A 275 17.55 4.40 -1.15
CA THR A 275 18.82 4.61 -1.87
C THR A 275 19.94 5.23 -1.04
N GLY A 276 19.61 6.19 -0.17
CA GLY A 276 20.62 6.91 0.62
C GLY A 276 21.24 6.13 1.79
N ILE A 277 20.47 5.24 2.44
CA ILE A 277 20.86 4.55 3.68
C ILE A 277 20.86 3.03 3.53
N GLY A 278 20.38 2.50 2.40
CA GLY A 278 20.20 1.08 2.16
C GLY A 278 19.04 0.44 2.94
N GLU A 279 18.47 1.11 3.95
CA GLU A 279 17.45 0.51 4.80
C GLU A 279 16.16 0.15 4.05
N VAL A 280 15.61 -1.01 4.40
CA VAL A 280 14.26 -1.43 4.01
C VAL A 280 13.25 -0.75 4.92
N GLN A 281 12.28 -0.08 4.32
CA GLN A 281 11.28 0.75 4.99
C GLN A 281 9.87 0.25 4.68
N LEU A 282 8.97 0.29 5.67
CA LEU A 282 7.55 -0.03 5.48
C LEU A 282 6.82 1.16 4.84
N LEU A 283 6.03 0.90 3.80
CA LEU A 283 5.21 1.91 3.11
C LEU A 283 3.75 1.84 3.51
N GLU A 284 3.15 0.65 3.42
CA GLU A 284 1.75 0.42 3.72
C GLU A 284 1.44 -1.06 3.97
N LEU A 285 0.25 -1.31 4.52
CA LEU A 285 -0.36 -2.63 4.55
C LEU A 285 -1.60 -2.61 3.64
N ASN A 286 -1.91 -3.76 3.07
CA ASN A 286 -3.03 -4.00 2.18
C ASN A 286 -3.74 -5.30 2.58
N PRO A 287 -5.06 -5.43 2.33
CA PRO A 287 -5.77 -6.68 2.56
C PRO A 287 -5.20 -7.81 1.69
N PHE A 288 -5.26 -9.05 2.18
CA PHE A 288 -4.74 -10.22 1.48
C PHE A 288 -5.83 -10.95 0.68
N GLY A 289 -5.45 -11.47 -0.49
CA GLY A 289 -6.21 -12.51 -1.18
C GLY A 289 -6.95 -12.06 -2.43
N ILE A 290 -7.45 -13.06 -3.13
CA ILE A 290 -8.04 -12.98 -4.48
C ILE A 290 -9.16 -11.95 -4.64
N ALA A 291 -10.06 -11.87 -3.67
CA ALA A 291 -11.21 -10.98 -3.69
C ALA A 291 -10.88 -9.55 -3.23
N SER A 292 -9.65 -9.31 -2.74
CA SER A 292 -9.23 -7.98 -2.29
C SER A 292 -8.88 -7.09 -3.48
N GLY A 293 -8.89 -5.77 -3.23
CA GLY A 293 -8.36 -4.79 -4.19
C GLY A 293 -6.83 -4.73 -4.26
N CYS A 294 -6.14 -5.60 -3.53
CA CYS A 294 -4.69 -5.68 -3.56
C CYS A 294 -4.23 -6.41 -4.83
N GLY A 295 -3.59 -5.66 -5.73
CA GLY A 295 -2.94 -6.24 -6.92
C GLY A 295 -1.84 -7.25 -6.54
N SER A 296 -1.73 -8.33 -7.29
CA SER A 296 -0.72 -9.38 -7.04
C SER A 296 0.67 -9.12 -7.67
N CYS A 297 0.89 -7.96 -8.32
CA CYS A 297 2.15 -7.60 -8.98
C CYS A 297 2.63 -8.68 -9.96
N LEU A 298 3.80 -9.31 -9.79
CA LEU A 298 4.29 -10.41 -10.66
C LEU A 298 3.72 -11.80 -10.32
N PHE A 299 2.68 -11.85 -9.49
CA PHE A 299 1.91 -13.05 -9.22
C PHE A 299 0.50 -12.94 -9.82
N ASN A 300 -0.21 -14.05 -9.76
CA ASN A 300 -1.63 -14.17 -10.07
C ASN A 300 -2.33 -14.90 -8.93
N TRP A 301 -3.41 -14.33 -8.39
CA TRP A 301 -4.10 -14.89 -7.22
C TRP A 301 -4.66 -16.30 -7.43
N VAL A 302 -4.96 -16.67 -8.68
CA VAL A 302 -5.52 -17.99 -9.03
C VAL A 302 -4.41 -18.99 -9.33
N THR A 303 -3.52 -18.67 -10.27
CA THR A 303 -2.51 -19.65 -10.75
C THR A 303 -1.34 -19.81 -9.79
N ASP A 304 -1.04 -18.79 -8.98
CA ASP A 304 0.00 -18.85 -7.94
C ASP A 304 -0.57 -19.06 -6.53
N ALA A 305 -1.85 -19.45 -6.43
CA ALA A 305 -2.55 -19.59 -5.15
C ALA A 305 -1.81 -20.50 -4.17
N GLU A 306 -1.23 -21.62 -4.62
CA GLU A 306 -0.46 -22.51 -3.74
C GLU A 306 0.78 -21.82 -3.16
N THR A 307 1.48 -20.99 -3.93
CA THR A 307 2.60 -20.19 -3.41
C THR A 307 2.06 -19.15 -2.42
N LEU A 308 1.11 -18.31 -2.87
CA LEU A 308 0.66 -17.15 -2.11
C LEU A 308 0.01 -17.54 -0.77
N TYR A 309 -0.80 -18.61 -0.76
CA TYR A 309 -1.51 -19.09 0.43
C TYR A 309 -0.68 -20.07 1.29
N GLY A 310 0.62 -20.24 1.01
CA GLY A 310 1.57 -20.86 1.94
C GLY A 310 1.73 -22.38 1.85
N ASN A 311 1.41 -23.00 0.71
CA ASN A 311 1.63 -24.43 0.49
C ASN A 311 3.12 -24.81 0.40
N LYS A 312 3.96 -23.86 0.00
CA LYS A 312 5.39 -24.06 -0.18
C LYS A 312 6.13 -23.62 1.07
N GLU A 313 7.14 -24.38 1.49
CA GLU A 313 8.05 -24.00 2.59
C GLU A 313 9.02 -22.88 2.21
N GLU A 314 9.16 -22.62 0.91
CA GLU A 314 10.06 -21.61 0.34
C GLU A 314 9.38 -20.25 0.26
N ILE A 315 10.18 -19.18 0.32
CA ILE A 315 9.73 -17.83 -0.06
C ILE A 315 10.01 -17.67 -1.55
N GLU A 316 8.97 -17.43 -2.35
CA GLU A 316 9.15 -17.19 -3.79
C GLU A 316 9.35 -15.69 -4.06
N VAL A 317 10.46 -15.34 -4.69
CA VAL A 317 10.75 -13.95 -5.07
C VAL A 317 10.70 -13.80 -6.59
N ARG A 318 9.89 -12.84 -7.07
CA ARG A 318 9.73 -12.53 -8.50
C ARG A 318 10.21 -11.12 -8.83
N LEU A 319 11.04 -11.03 -9.87
CA LEU A 319 11.57 -9.80 -10.44
C LEU A 319 11.29 -9.76 -11.95
N SER A 320 11.03 -8.57 -12.47
CA SER A 320 10.87 -8.32 -13.91
C SER A 320 12.23 -8.08 -14.56
N ILE A 321 12.42 -8.52 -15.80
CA ILE A 321 13.65 -8.34 -16.60
C ILE A 321 13.48 -7.27 -17.67
#